data_AF-A0A672YPT9-F1
#
_entry.id   AF-A0A672YPT9-F1
#
_cell.length_a   1.000
_cell.length_b   1.000
_cell.length_c   1.000
_cell.angle_alpha   90.00
_cell.angle_beta   90.00
_cell.angle_gamma   90.00
#
_symmetry.space_group_name_H-M   'P 1'
#
loop_
_entity.id
_entity.type
_entity.pdbx_description
1 polymer ?
#
loop_
_entity_poly.entity_id
_entity_poly.type
_entity_poly.pdbx_seq_one_letter_code
_entity_poly.pdbx_strand_id
1 'polypeptide(L)'
;MSAQELFVTAAHTFLSAGKKSLSIPKSLDLFAQVLAVDLGLKPSLLYDSNSATAEQVQQYLSSLQSSQLVSKSLLTLDLNGNTLIVNPATVRLNIEQLLHGDSVAVIDVCHSLEKPTLSETLRGELKTIAQDVLILLRGCEHLREAEKPLTAGDKCEEWNLCTVFGLLLGYPVTYWFDQNKSFENCLSMTPLSVTTASATWQVMGKVCVNLEFVRSCLIFYPSFTFFFC
;
A
#
# COMPACT_ATOMS: atom_id res chain seq x y z
N MET A 1 3.92 -19.40 24.23
CA MET A 1 2.89 -18.80 23.37
C MET A 1 3.05 -19.35 21.97
N SER A 2 1.95 -19.69 21.31
CA SER A 2 1.96 -20.06 19.89
C SER A 2 2.29 -18.85 19.02
N ALA A 3 2.81 -19.05 17.81
CA ALA A 3 3.04 -17.96 16.86
C ALA A 3 1.75 -17.15 16.59
N GLN A 4 0.60 -17.84 16.60
CA GLN A 4 -0.71 -17.23 16.44
C GLN A 4 -1.08 -16.27 17.58
N GLU A 5 -0.80 -16.65 18.82
CA GLU A 5 -1.02 -15.78 19.96
C GLU A 5 -0.16 -14.51 19.86
N LEU A 6 1.09 -14.63 19.39
CA LEU A 6 2.00 -13.49 19.32
C LEU A 6 1.49 -12.37 18.40
N PHE A 7 1.10 -12.67 17.16
CA PHE A 7 0.63 -11.62 16.23
C PHE A 7 -0.79 -11.13 16.55
N VAL A 8 -1.68 -11.97 17.10
CA VAL A 8 -3.00 -11.52 17.58
C VAL A 8 -2.83 -10.57 18.75
N THR A 9 -1.96 -10.91 19.71
CA THR A 9 -1.63 -10.02 20.82
C THR A 9 -1.03 -8.71 20.31
N ALA A 10 -0.06 -8.75 19.39
CA ALA A 10 0.51 -7.52 18.81
C ALA A 10 -0.57 -6.63 18.16
N ALA A 11 -1.46 -7.20 17.35
CA ALA A 11 -2.55 -6.45 16.73
C ALA A 11 -3.49 -5.83 17.78
N HIS A 12 -3.89 -6.57 18.81
CA HIS A 12 -4.75 -6.05 19.87
C HIS A 12 -4.05 -4.97 20.71
N THR A 13 -2.76 -5.10 20.96
CA THR A 13 -2.00 -4.14 21.77
C THR A 13 -1.79 -2.82 21.04
N PHE A 14 -1.35 -2.87 19.77
CA PHE A 14 -0.88 -1.66 19.08
C PHE A 14 -1.93 -1.06 18.15
N LEU A 15 -2.79 -1.88 17.52
CA LEU A 15 -3.78 -1.43 16.54
C LEU A 15 -5.17 -1.20 17.13
N SER A 16 -5.29 -1.07 18.44
CA SER A 16 -6.57 -0.71 19.07
C SER A 16 -6.91 0.75 18.79
N ALA A 17 -8.08 0.98 18.19
CA ALA A 17 -8.63 2.31 17.98
C ALA A 17 -9.65 2.61 19.10
N GLY A 18 -9.21 3.39 20.09
CA GLY A 18 -10.00 3.63 21.31
C GLY A 18 -10.17 2.35 22.13
N LYS A 19 -11.42 1.92 22.35
CA LYS A 19 -11.73 0.69 23.13
C LYS A 19 -11.92 -0.57 22.28
N LYS A 20 -11.80 -0.47 20.95
CA LYS A 20 -12.07 -1.59 20.03
C LYS A 20 -10.76 -2.09 19.42
N SER A 21 -10.41 -3.34 19.73
CA SER A 21 -9.36 -4.07 19.02
C SER A 21 -9.91 -4.64 17.71
N LEU A 22 -9.00 -5.02 16.81
CA LEU A 22 -9.35 -5.89 15.69
C LEU A 22 -9.93 -7.22 16.21
N SER A 23 -10.79 -7.87 15.42
CA SER A 23 -11.24 -9.22 15.73
C SER A 23 -10.12 -10.22 15.40
N ILE A 24 -10.11 -11.39 16.05
CA ILE A 24 -9.11 -12.44 15.80
C ILE A 24 -8.99 -12.77 14.30
N PRO A 25 -10.09 -12.95 13.52
CA PRO A 25 -9.99 -13.19 12.08
C PRO A 25 -9.31 -12.04 11.32
N LYS A 26 -9.62 -10.78 11.66
CA LYS A 26 -8.98 -9.61 11.03
C LYS A 26 -7.51 -9.49 11.39
N SER A 27 -7.11 -9.84 12.62
CA SER A 27 -5.71 -9.88 13.03
C SER A 27 -4.92 -10.96 12.28
N LEU A 28 -5.54 -12.13 12.05
CA LEU A 28 -4.97 -13.20 11.24
C LEU A 28 -4.78 -12.78 9.78
N ASP A 29 -5.81 -12.18 9.18
CA ASP A 29 -5.76 -11.70 7.80
C ASP A 29 -4.74 -10.57 7.61
N LEU A 30 -4.69 -9.61 8.53
CA LEU A 30 -3.68 -8.56 8.52
C LEU A 30 -2.26 -9.15 8.58
N PHE A 31 -2.02 -10.09 9.49
CA PHE A 31 -0.71 -10.75 9.57
C PHE A 31 -0.37 -11.50 8.28
N ALA A 32 -1.33 -12.22 7.69
CA ALA A 32 -1.19 -12.89 6.41
C ALA A 32 -0.75 -11.92 5.30
N GLN A 33 -1.38 -10.75 5.22
CA GLN A 33 -1.04 -9.71 4.25
C GLN A 33 0.36 -9.10 4.50
N VAL A 34 0.74 -8.86 5.75
CA VAL A 34 2.10 -8.39 6.09
C VAL A 34 3.14 -9.43 5.73
N LEU A 35 2.88 -10.71 5.99
CA LEU A 35 3.77 -11.81 5.60
C LEU A 35 3.91 -11.90 4.08
N ALA A 36 2.84 -11.65 3.32
CA ALA A 36 2.89 -11.58 1.86
C ALA A 36 3.82 -10.46 1.36
N VAL A 37 3.82 -9.31 2.04
CA VAL A 37 4.74 -8.19 1.77
C VAL A 37 6.18 -8.60 2.10
N ASP A 38 6.39 -9.25 3.25
CA ASP A 38 7.70 -9.74 3.68
C ASP A 38 8.33 -10.72 2.69
N LEU A 39 7.53 -11.67 2.21
CA LEU A 39 7.92 -12.68 1.22
C LEU A 39 8.04 -12.10 -0.21
N GLY A 40 7.71 -10.83 -0.42
CA GLY A 40 7.77 -10.18 -1.73
C GLY A 40 6.69 -10.62 -2.71
N LEU A 41 5.61 -11.28 -2.23
CA LEU A 41 4.47 -11.67 -3.06
C LEU A 41 3.62 -10.47 -3.48
N LYS A 42 3.64 -9.41 -2.66
CA LYS A 42 3.14 -8.07 -2.99
C LYS A 42 4.14 -7.02 -2.48
N PRO A 43 4.26 -5.85 -3.14
CA PRO A 43 5.28 -4.88 -2.77
C PRO A 43 4.96 -4.09 -1.49
N SER A 44 3.69 -3.83 -1.23
CA SER A 44 3.23 -3.14 -0.03
C SER A 44 1.80 -3.50 0.33
N LEU A 45 1.41 -3.15 1.56
CA LEU A 45 0.07 -3.25 2.09
C LEU A 45 -0.35 -1.86 2.57
N LEU A 46 -1.47 -1.34 2.05
CA LEU A 46 -2.13 -0.20 2.66
C LEU A 46 -2.91 -0.67 3.90
N TYR A 47 -2.75 0.01 5.02
CA TYR A 47 -3.49 -0.25 6.25
C TYR A 47 -4.79 0.57 6.27
N ASP A 48 -5.93 -0.13 6.29
CA ASP A 48 -7.29 0.43 6.22
C ASP A 48 -8.27 -0.22 7.22
N SER A 49 -7.79 -1.12 8.07
CA SER A 49 -8.64 -1.99 8.88
C SER A 49 -9.42 -1.25 9.97
N ASN A 50 -8.90 -0.13 10.45
CA ASN A 50 -9.51 0.79 11.41
C ASN A 50 -8.78 2.14 11.39
N SER A 51 -9.09 3.03 12.35
CA SER A 51 -8.50 4.36 12.47
C SER A 51 -7.17 4.40 13.25
N ALA A 52 -6.35 3.35 13.20
CA ALA A 52 -5.02 3.37 13.84
C ALA A 52 -4.08 4.34 13.11
N THR A 53 -3.24 5.04 13.87
CA THR A 53 -2.28 6.01 13.30
C THR A 53 -1.06 5.31 12.71
N ALA A 54 -0.26 6.05 11.92
CA ALA A 54 0.99 5.55 11.36
C ALA A 54 1.95 5.05 12.47
N GLU A 55 2.02 5.74 13.61
CA GLU A 55 2.83 5.33 14.76
C GLU A 55 2.34 4.01 15.36
N GLN A 56 1.02 3.80 15.45
CA GLN A 56 0.45 2.54 15.93
C GLN A 56 0.79 1.38 15.00
N VAL A 57 0.70 1.60 13.68
CA VAL A 57 1.11 0.61 12.68
C VAL A 57 2.61 0.34 12.73
N GLN A 58 3.45 1.36 12.94
CA GLN A 58 4.88 1.19 13.14
C GLN A 58 5.18 0.36 14.40
N GLN A 59 4.52 0.64 15.52
CA GLN A 59 4.69 -0.15 16.74
C GLN A 59 4.27 -1.60 16.56
N TYR A 60 3.17 -1.85 15.84
CA TYR A 60 2.75 -3.18 15.45
C TYR A 60 3.83 -3.89 14.62
N LEU A 61 4.34 -3.25 13.56
CA LEU A 61 5.39 -3.81 12.71
C LEU A 61 6.67 -4.10 13.51
N SER A 62 7.12 -3.16 14.34
CA SER A 62 8.28 -3.32 15.22
C SER A 62 8.11 -4.49 16.20
N SER A 63 6.90 -4.72 16.70
CA SER A 63 6.59 -5.86 17.57
C SER A 63 6.70 -7.21 16.83
N LEU A 64 6.20 -7.27 15.59
CA LEU A 64 6.35 -8.46 14.74
C LEU A 64 7.82 -8.74 14.42
N GLN A 65 8.59 -7.71 14.07
CA GLN A 65 10.02 -7.79 13.77
C GLN A 65 10.84 -8.24 14.99
N SER A 66 10.55 -7.68 16.17
CA SER A 66 11.20 -8.07 17.43
C SER A 66 10.92 -9.52 17.81
N SER A 67 9.73 -10.02 17.44
CA SER A 67 9.32 -11.41 17.61
C SER A 67 9.80 -12.34 16.50
N GLN A 68 10.60 -11.83 15.54
CA GLN A 68 11.11 -12.57 14.38
C GLN A 68 10.02 -13.21 13.51
N LEU A 69 8.83 -12.62 13.49
CA LEU A 69 7.71 -13.09 12.67
C LEU A 69 7.80 -12.58 11.22
N VAL A 70 8.49 -11.46 11.01
CA VAL A 70 8.74 -10.84 9.70
C VAL A 70 10.13 -10.18 9.68
N SER A 71 10.66 -9.89 8.49
CA SER A 71 11.97 -9.25 8.33
C SER A 71 12.02 -7.81 8.85
N LYS A 72 13.19 -7.43 9.37
CA LYS A 72 13.54 -6.04 9.71
C LYS A 72 13.65 -5.11 8.49
N SER A 73 13.62 -5.66 7.27
CA SER A 73 13.66 -4.88 6.04
C SER A 73 12.33 -4.20 5.69
N LEU A 74 11.22 -4.60 6.32
CA LEU A 74 9.94 -3.92 6.14
C LEU A 74 9.93 -2.55 6.82
N LEU A 75 9.29 -1.58 6.16
CA LEU A 75 9.17 -0.21 6.62
C LEU A 75 7.70 0.22 6.69
N THR A 76 7.38 1.12 7.62
CA THR A 76 6.10 1.85 7.60
C THR A 76 6.30 3.17 6.87
N LEU A 77 5.44 3.44 5.87
CA LEU A 77 5.41 4.69 5.12
C LEU A 77 4.09 5.40 5.40
N ASP A 78 4.14 6.63 5.88
CA ASP A 78 3.01 7.54 5.95
C ASP A 78 3.01 8.48 4.73
N LEU A 79 1.92 8.42 3.97
CA LEU A 79 1.69 9.22 2.78
C LEU A 79 0.34 9.93 2.89
N ASN A 80 0.40 11.23 3.22
CA ASN A 80 -0.79 12.07 3.37
C ASN A 80 -1.85 11.46 4.31
N GLY A 81 -1.42 10.97 5.48
CA GLY A 81 -2.29 10.35 6.49
C GLY A 81 -2.70 8.91 6.18
N ASN A 82 -2.20 8.32 5.09
CA ASN A 82 -2.42 6.91 4.75
C ASN A 82 -1.16 6.11 5.05
N THR A 83 -1.32 5.01 5.78
CA THR A 83 -0.17 4.21 6.23
C THR A 83 0.00 2.96 5.39
N LEU A 84 1.20 2.75 4.85
CA LEU A 84 1.59 1.51 4.16
C LEU A 84 2.66 0.76 4.94
N ILE A 85 2.59 -0.57 4.92
CA ILE A 85 3.71 -1.46 5.25
C ILE A 85 4.36 -1.87 3.92
N VAL A 86 5.64 -1.57 3.76
CA VAL A 86 6.33 -1.61 2.47
C VAL A 86 7.54 -2.54 2.54
N ASN A 87 7.69 -3.38 1.51
CA ASN A 87 8.94 -4.05 1.22
C ASN A 87 9.74 -3.20 0.20
N PRO A 88 10.72 -2.39 0.65
CA PRO A 88 11.38 -1.42 -0.22
C PRO A 88 12.15 -2.08 -1.37
N ALA A 89 12.70 -3.28 -1.16
CA ALA A 89 13.38 -4.02 -2.21
C ALA A 89 12.41 -4.44 -3.32
N THR A 90 11.23 -4.96 -2.96
CA THR A 90 10.20 -5.38 -3.91
C THR A 90 9.60 -4.19 -4.65
N VAL A 91 9.29 -3.08 -3.96
CA VAL A 91 8.82 -1.85 -4.62
C VAL A 91 9.87 -1.34 -5.62
N ARG A 92 11.14 -1.26 -5.20
CA ARG A 92 12.23 -0.79 -6.08
C ARG A 92 12.33 -1.65 -7.34
N LEU A 93 12.34 -2.97 -7.19
CA LEU A 93 12.40 -3.89 -8.33
C LEU A 93 11.22 -3.67 -9.29
N ASN A 94 9.99 -3.52 -8.76
CA ASN A 94 8.80 -3.27 -9.58
C ASN A 94 8.89 -1.94 -10.34
N ILE A 95 9.32 -0.86 -9.65
CA ILE A 95 9.46 0.45 -10.28
C ILE A 95 10.61 0.47 -11.29
N GLU A 96 11.74 -0.17 -10.99
CA GLU A 96 12.85 -0.30 -11.94
C GLU A 96 12.40 -1.07 -13.18
N GLN A 97 11.67 -2.18 -13.04
CA GLN A 97 11.10 -2.91 -14.19
C GLN A 97 10.14 -2.04 -15.01
N LEU A 98 9.30 -1.23 -14.35
CA LEU A 98 8.43 -0.26 -15.00
C LEU A 98 9.23 0.77 -15.80
N LEU A 99 10.32 1.30 -15.25
CA LEU A 99 11.15 2.31 -15.92
C LEU A 99 11.91 1.76 -17.14
N HIS A 100 12.30 0.48 -17.10
CA HIS A 100 13.02 -0.18 -18.20
C HIS A 100 12.11 -0.77 -19.27
N GLY A 101 10.83 -1.04 -18.95
CA GLY A 101 9.85 -1.61 -19.87
C GLY A 101 8.71 -0.65 -20.24
N ASP A 102 7.75 -1.14 -21.02
CA ASP A 102 6.49 -0.47 -21.33
C ASP A 102 5.29 -1.04 -20.55
N SER A 103 5.56 -1.73 -19.43
CA SER A 103 4.60 -2.66 -18.80
C SER A 103 3.46 -2.00 -18.03
N VAL A 104 3.57 -0.73 -17.65
CA VAL A 104 2.54 -0.03 -16.87
C VAL A 104 1.83 1.01 -17.72
N ALA A 105 0.53 0.82 -17.88
CA ALA A 105 -0.36 1.75 -18.53
C ALA A 105 -0.75 2.87 -17.56
N VAL A 106 -0.81 4.11 -18.06
CA VAL A 106 -1.41 5.24 -17.34
C VAL A 106 -2.82 5.47 -17.88
N ILE A 107 -3.81 5.41 -17.01
CA ILE A 107 -5.20 5.71 -17.34
C ILE A 107 -5.51 7.12 -16.86
N ASP A 108 -5.75 8.02 -17.80
CA ASP A 108 -6.26 9.35 -17.53
C ASP A 108 -7.73 9.27 -17.15
N VAL A 109 -8.05 9.83 -15.98
CA VAL A 109 -9.38 9.89 -15.41
C VAL A 109 -9.79 11.33 -15.08
N CYS A 110 -9.16 12.34 -15.70
CA CYS A 110 -9.53 13.73 -15.52
C CYS A 110 -11.04 13.96 -15.71
N HIS A 111 -11.63 14.83 -14.88
CA HIS A 111 -13.07 15.18 -14.92
C HIS A 111 -13.58 15.64 -16.29
N SER A 112 -12.72 16.20 -17.14
CA SER A 112 -13.08 16.64 -18.49
C SER A 112 -13.32 15.50 -19.47
N LEU A 113 -12.95 14.26 -19.12
CA LEU A 113 -13.17 13.08 -19.94
C LEU A 113 -14.56 12.48 -19.66
N GLU A 114 -15.19 11.93 -20.70
CA GLU A 114 -16.44 11.17 -20.53
C GLU A 114 -16.18 9.79 -19.89
N LYS A 115 -14.99 9.22 -20.08
CA LYS A 115 -14.60 7.90 -19.59
C LYS A 115 -13.07 7.78 -19.43
N PRO A 116 -12.60 6.84 -18.59
CA PRO A 116 -11.17 6.54 -18.45
C PRO A 116 -10.52 6.23 -19.79
N THR A 117 -9.36 6.84 -20.04
CA THR A 117 -8.67 6.70 -21.34
C THR A 117 -7.20 6.37 -21.12
N LEU A 118 -6.67 5.42 -21.89
CA LEU A 118 -5.24 5.13 -21.90
C LEU A 118 -4.47 6.34 -22.43
N SER A 119 -3.47 6.80 -21.68
CA SER A 119 -2.71 7.99 -22.01
C SER A 119 -1.21 7.71 -22.11
N GLU A 120 -0.68 7.81 -23.33
CA GLU A 120 0.76 7.71 -23.58
C GLU A 120 1.51 8.99 -23.23
N THR A 121 0.82 10.14 -23.23
CA THR A 121 1.43 11.43 -22.92
C THR A 121 1.82 11.55 -21.45
N LEU A 122 1.07 10.90 -20.57
CA LEU A 122 1.33 10.88 -19.12
C LEU A 122 2.43 9.90 -18.71
N ARG A 123 2.98 9.14 -19.65
CA ARG A 123 4.10 8.21 -19.39
C ARG A 123 5.34 8.95 -18.89
N GLY A 124 5.57 10.19 -19.35
CA GLY A 124 6.66 11.04 -18.87
C GLY A 124 6.51 11.38 -17.39
N GLU A 125 5.31 11.84 -17.00
CA GLU A 125 4.98 12.17 -15.61
C GLU A 125 5.05 10.95 -14.69
N LEU A 126 4.54 9.80 -15.14
CA LEU A 126 4.67 8.53 -14.43
C LEU A 126 6.14 8.21 -14.14
N LYS A 127 7.04 8.38 -15.13
CA LYS A 127 8.47 8.12 -14.96
C LYS A 127 9.11 9.07 -13.96
N THR A 128 8.72 10.35 -13.95
CA THR A 128 9.18 11.33 -12.96
C THR A 128 8.76 10.92 -11.56
N ILE A 129 7.47 10.63 -11.34
CA ILE A 129 6.96 10.18 -10.03
C ILE A 129 7.64 8.87 -9.60
N ALA A 130 7.82 7.92 -10.51
CA ALA A 130 8.51 6.67 -10.25
C ALA A 130 9.97 6.90 -9.78
N GLN A 131 10.69 7.82 -10.41
CA GLN A 131 12.05 8.20 -9.99
C GLN A 131 12.06 8.86 -8.61
N ASP A 132 11.10 9.74 -8.34
CA ASP A 132 10.95 10.39 -7.04
C ASP A 132 10.67 9.38 -5.92
N VAL A 133 9.80 8.40 -6.16
CA VAL A 133 9.54 7.30 -5.22
C VAL A 133 10.81 6.46 -5.01
N LEU A 134 11.60 6.19 -6.06
CA LEU A 134 12.89 5.51 -5.92
C LEU A 134 13.88 6.30 -5.05
N ILE A 135 13.94 7.62 -5.20
CA ILE A 135 14.79 8.49 -4.38
C ILE A 135 14.36 8.43 -2.92
N LEU A 136 13.05 8.51 -2.64
CA LEU A 136 12.50 8.36 -1.29
C LEU A 136 12.94 7.03 -0.67
N LEU A 137 12.77 5.92 -1.38
CA LEU A 137 13.11 4.58 -0.88
C LEU A 137 14.62 4.41 -0.64
N ARG A 138 15.47 4.93 -1.54
CA ARG A 138 16.93 4.88 -1.38
C ARG A 138 17.41 5.68 -0.18
N GLY A 139 16.79 6.83 0.09
CA GLY A 139 17.07 7.63 1.30
C GLY A 139 16.85 6.85 2.60
N CYS A 140 16.10 5.75 2.55
CA CYS A 140 15.71 4.97 3.71
C CYS A 140 16.52 3.68 3.91
N GLU A 141 17.41 3.33 2.97
CA GLU A 141 18.25 2.13 3.06
C GLU A 141 19.15 2.09 4.32
N HIS A 142 19.37 3.25 4.94
CA HIS A 142 20.22 3.42 6.11
C HIS A 142 19.42 3.48 7.43
N LEU A 143 18.08 3.56 7.36
CA LEU A 143 17.19 3.54 8.52
C LEU A 143 16.98 2.09 8.99
N ARG A 144 18.00 1.51 9.63
CA ARG A 144 18.01 0.09 10.02
C ARG A 144 17.08 -0.29 11.18
N GLU A 145 16.39 0.66 11.77
CA GLU A 145 15.38 0.47 12.82
C GLU A 145 14.69 1.84 12.96
N ALA A 146 13.79 2.17 12.03
CA ALA A 146 13.06 3.41 12.14
C ALA A 146 12.08 3.30 13.33
N GLU A 147 12.37 4.00 14.43
CA GLU A 147 11.42 4.12 15.56
C GLU A 147 10.11 4.81 15.14
N LYS A 148 10.12 5.50 14.00
CA LYS A 148 9.02 6.28 13.47
C LYS A 148 8.69 5.88 12.04
N PRO A 149 7.43 6.02 11.61
CA PRO A 149 7.06 5.92 10.21
C PRO A 149 7.91 6.85 9.34
N LEU A 150 8.26 6.37 8.15
CA LEU A 150 8.83 7.22 7.12
C LEU A 150 7.73 8.16 6.61
N THR A 151 7.99 9.46 6.58
CA THR A 151 7.10 10.44 5.94
C THR A 151 7.70 10.88 4.61
N ALA A 152 6.89 10.94 3.56
CA ALA A 152 7.33 11.38 2.23
C ALA A 152 7.73 12.88 2.15
N GLY A 153 7.49 13.64 3.22
CA GLY A 153 7.80 15.07 3.34
C GLY A 153 6.96 15.97 2.42
N ASP A 154 7.27 17.26 2.40
CA ASP A 154 6.49 18.29 1.68
C ASP A 154 6.42 18.03 0.16
N LYS A 155 7.42 17.34 -0.41
CA LYS A 155 7.43 16.95 -1.83
C LYS A 155 6.25 16.05 -2.22
N CYS A 156 5.64 15.34 -1.29
CA CYS A 156 4.51 14.48 -1.61
C CYS A 156 3.23 15.25 -1.97
N GLU A 157 3.14 16.54 -1.62
CA GLU A 157 2.00 17.39 -1.97
C GLU A 157 1.91 17.64 -3.49
N GLU A 158 3.04 17.58 -4.19
CA GLU A 158 3.13 17.74 -5.64
C GLU A 158 2.84 16.43 -6.39
N TRP A 159 2.89 15.28 -5.70
CA TRP A 159 2.67 13.98 -6.33
C TRP A 159 1.20 13.72 -6.60
N ASN A 160 0.90 13.14 -7.77
CA ASN A 160 -0.38 12.49 -7.99
C ASN A 160 -0.48 11.26 -7.08
N LEU A 161 -1.18 11.38 -5.96
CA LEU A 161 -1.26 10.31 -4.95
C LEU A 161 -1.87 9.03 -5.52
N CYS A 162 -2.85 9.10 -6.43
CA CYS A 162 -3.41 7.91 -7.08
C CYS A 162 -2.34 7.11 -7.83
N THR A 163 -1.47 7.81 -8.56
CA THR A 163 -0.34 7.19 -9.27
C THR A 163 0.65 6.60 -8.27
N VAL A 164 1.01 7.34 -7.21
CA VAL A 164 1.95 6.86 -6.19
C VAL A 164 1.43 5.61 -5.49
N PHE A 165 0.17 5.57 -5.05
CA PHE A 165 -0.42 4.37 -4.46
C PHE A 165 -0.41 3.20 -5.44
N GLY A 166 -0.74 3.42 -6.72
CA GLY A 166 -0.68 2.37 -7.74
C GLY A 166 0.73 1.79 -7.91
N LEU A 167 1.75 2.64 -7.91
CA LEU A 167 3.16 2.23 -7.95
C LEU A 167 3.56 1.42 -6.71
N LEU A 168 3.26 1.95 -5.52
CA LEU A 168 3.62 1.32 -4.25
C LEU A 168 2.92 -0.04 -4.05
N LEU A 169 1.65 -0.15 -4.46
CA LEU A 169 0.86 -1.38 -4.36
C LEU A 169 1.19 -2.39 -5.48
N GLY A 170 1.94 -1.97 -6.50
CA GLY A 170 2.35 -2.82 -7.63
C GLY A 170 1.21 -3.11 -8.60
N TYR A 171 0.30 -2.16 -8.79
CA TYR A 171 -0.75 -2.32 -9.78
C TYR A 171 -0.17 -2.27 -11.20
N PRO A 172 -0.68 -3.12 -12.11
CA PRO A 172 -0.23 -3.15 -13.51
C PRO A 172 -0.63 -1.89 -14.29
N VAL A 173 -1.50 -1.07 -13.71
CA VAL A 173 -2.06 0.15 -14.28
C VAL A 173 -2.15 1.19 -13.18
N THR A 174 -1.77 2.43 -13.49
CA THR A 174 -1.89 3.57 -12.58
C THR A 174 -2.90 4.57 -13.11
N TYR A 175 -3.62 5.23 -12.20
CA TYR A 175 -4.58 6.27 -12.55
C TYR A 175 -3.98 7.65 -12.36
N TRP A 176 -4.33 8.55 -13.28
CA TRP A 176 -3.91 9.94 -13.25
C TRP A 176 -5.10 10.88 -13.32
N PHE A 177 -5.08 11.93 -12.51
CA PHE A 177 -5.98 13.06 -12.63
C PHE A 177 -5.21 14.34 -12.34
N ASP A 178 -5.58 15.44 -12.99
CA ASP A 178 -4.90 16.72 -12.80
C ASP A 178 -5.38 17.41 -11.52
N GLN A 179 -4.71 17.12 -10.41
CA GLN A 179 -5.02 17.69 -9.09
C GLN A 179 -4.86 19.22 -9.02
N ASN A 180 -4.12 19.83 -9.96
CA ASN A 180 -3.99 21.28 -10.04
C ASN A 180 -5.21 21.94 -10.67
N LYS A 181 -6.00 21.17 -11.45
CA LYS A 181 -7.23 21.66 -12.08
C LYS A 181 -8.48 21.31 -11.28
N SER A 182 -8.57 20.07 -10.79
CA SER A 182 -9.74 19.60 -10.05
C SER A 182 -9.44 18.33 -9.27
N PHE A 183 -10.10 18.16 -8.12
CA PHE A 183 -10.16 16.88 -7.39
C PHE A 183 -11.26 15.95 -7.92
N GLU A 184 -12.08 16.42 -8.85
CA GLU A 184 -13.07 15.59 -9.54
C GLU A 184 -12.40 14.72 -10.63
N ASN A 185 -13.00 13.57 -10.89
CA ASN A 185 -12.58 12.64 -11.94
C ASN A 185 -13.81 12.06 -12.66
N CYS A 186 -13.61 11.56 -13.89
CA CYS A 186 -14.65 10.98 -14.77
C CYS A 186 -15.21 9.63 -14.28
N LEU A 187 -14.98 9.35 -13.01
CA LEU A 187 -15.01 8.07 -12.35
C LEU A 187 -15.87 8.15 -11.08
N SER A 188 -16.10 9.38 -10.61
CA SER A 188 -17.07 9.75 -9.58
C SER A 188 -18.42 9.07 -9.81
N MET A 189 -18.96 8.47 -8.75
CA MET A 189 -20.28 7.81 -8.76
C MET A 189 -20.42 6.64 -9.75
N THR A 190 -19.31 6.11 -10.27
CA THR A 190 -19.32 4.90 -11.11
C THR A 190 -19.47 3.65 -10.23
N PRO A 191 -20.42 2.74 -10.51
CA PRO A 191 -20.56 1.49 -9.76
C PRO A 191 -19.28 0.65 -9.80
N LEU A 192 -18.84 0.18 -8.63
CA LEU A 192 -17.65 -0.65 -8.50
C LEU A 192 -17.99 -2.14 -8.69
N SER A 193 -17.12 -2.85 -9.42
CA SER A 193 -17.11 -4.30 -9.48
C SER A 193 -15.85 -4.82 -8.80
N VAL A 194 -16.00 -5.55 -7.71
CA VAL A 194 -14.87 -6.13 -6.98
C VAL A 194 -14.59 -7.52 -7.54
N THR A 195 -13.37 -7.73 -8.03
CA THR A 195 -12.88 -9.05 -8.45
C THR A 195 -11.74 -9.46 -7.53
N THR A 196 -11.99 -10.49 -6.73
CA THR A 196 -10.99 -11.04 -5.81
C THR A 196 -10.35 -12.27 -6.43
N ALA A 197 -9.02 -12.27 -6.50
CA ALA A 197 -8.25 -13.47 -6.77
C ALA A 197 -7.63 -13.95 -5.45
N SER A 198 -7.86 -15.21 -5.08
CA SER A 198 -7.29 -15.79 -3.87
C SER A 198 -6.36 -16.95 -4.19
N ALA A 199 -5.28 -17.04 -3.41
CA ALA A 199 -4.35 -18.17 -3.47
C ALA A 199 -4.08 -18.65 -2.04
N THR A 200 -4.12 -19.97 -1.83
CA THR A 200 -3.70 -20.54 -0.55
C THR A 200 -2.22 -20.85 -0.62
N TRP A 201 -1.45 -20.29 0.30
CA TRP A 201 -0.02 -20.52 0.39
C TRP A 201 0.33 -21.10 1.76
N GLN A 202 1.12 -22.17 1.79
CA GLN A 202 1.58 -22.79 3.03
C GLN A 202 2.93 -22.22 3.43
N VAL A 203 2.94 -21.40 4.49
CA VAL A 203 4.19 -20.89 5.08
C VAL A 203 4.52 -21.73 6.32
N MET A 204 5.75 -22.24 6.39
CA MET A 204 6.30 -22.97 7.55
C MET A 204 5.51 -24.22 7.98
N GLY A 205 4.91 -24.95 7.04
CA GLY A 205 4.33 -26.29 7.27
C GLY A 205 3.15 -26.38 8.24
N LYS A 206 2.64 -25.25 8.77
CA LYS A 206 1.53 -25.21 9.75
C LYS A 206 0.55 -24.04 9.58
N VAL A 207 0.90 -22.99 8.83
CA VAL A 207 0.00 -21.85 8.60
C VAL A 207 -0.42 -21.81 7.14
N CYS A 208 -1.70 -22.10 6.89
CA CYS A 208 -2.33 -21.82 5.60
C CYS A 208 -2.69 -20.33 5.57
N VAL A 209 -2.00 -19.59 4.73
CA VAL A 209 -2.25 -18.17 4.49
C VAL A 209 -3.18 -18.09 3.28
N ASN A 210 -4.37 -17.54 3.45
CA ASN A 210 -5.19 -17.15 2.29
C ASN A 210 -4.69 -15.78 1.85
N LEU A 211 -4.03 -15.75 0.70
CA LEU A 211 -3.59 -14.52 0.07
C LEU A 211 -4.72 -14.05 -0.83
N GLU A 212 -5.49 -13.09 -0.34
CA GLU A 212 -6.42 -12.36 -1.18
C GLU A 212 -5.66 -11.24 -1.89
N PHE A 213 -5.46 -11.45 -3.20
CA PHE A 213 -5.08 -10.40 -4.13
C PHE A 213 -6.35 -9.74 -4.61
N VAL A 214 -6.81 -8.73 -3.88
CA VAL A 214 -7.88 -7.89 -4.39
C VAL A 214 -7.27 -7.01 -5.48
N ARG A 215 -7.58 -7.32 -6.75
CA ARG A 215 -7.40 -6.37 -7.85
C ARG A 215 -8.57 -5.41 -7.81
N SER A 216 -8.62 -4.54 -6.80
CA SER A 216 -9.53 -3.40 -6.83
C SER A 216 -8.99 -2.43 -7.87
N CYS A 217 -9.64 -2.35 -9.04
CA CYS A 217 -9.59 -1.09 -9.80
C CYS A 217 -10.28 -0.05 -8.93
N LEU A 218 -9.51 0.65 -8.09
CA LEU A 218 -10.02 1.70 -7.22
C LEU A 218 -10.39 2.89 -8.08
N ILE A 219 -11.65 3.26 -8.00
CA ILE A 219 -12.26 4.35 -8.71
C ILE A 219 -12.94 5.21 -7.63
N PHE A 220 -12.44 6.43 -7.45
CA PHE A 220 -12.54 7.27 -6.24
C PHE A 220 -13.93 7.83 -5.93
N TYR A 221 -14.20 8.06 -4.63
CA TYR A 221 -15.30 8.87 -4.09
C TYR A 221 -14.84 10.32 -3.81
N PRO A 222 -15.71 11.35 -3.95
CA PRO A 222 -15.32 12.74 -3.75
C PRO A 222 -15.57 13.16 -2.30
N SER A 223 -14.63 12.88 -1.42
CA SER A 223 -14.40 13.51 -0.11
C SER A 223 -13.31 12.68 0.57
N PHE A 224 -12.16 13.28 0.88
CA PHE A 224 -10.99 12.63 1.46
C PHE A 224 -11.34 11.67 2.61
N THR A 225 -11.51 10.40 2.28
CA THR A 225 -11.41 9.22 3.13
C THR A 225 -11.21 8.07 2.17
N PHE A 226 -9.98 7.55 2.08
CA PHE A 226 -9.66 6.39 1.25
C PHE A 226 -10.37 5.15 1.82
N PHE A 227 -11.62 4.93 1.40
CA PHE A 227 -12.31 3.67 1.64
C PHE A 227 -11.87 2.67 0.57
N PHE A 228 -10.93 1.82 0.95
CA PHE A 228 -10.80 0.49 0.36
C PHE A 228 -11.92 -0.36 1.00
N CYS A 229 -12.78 -0.95 0.17
CA CYS A 229 -13.60 -2.09 0.58
C CYS A 229 -12.94 -3.36 0.05
#